data_AF-A0A924WAY7-F1
#
_entry.id   AF-A0A924WAY7-F1
#
_cell.length_a   1.000
_cell.length_b   1.000
_cell.length_c   1.000
_cell.angle_alpha   90.00
_cell.angle_beta   90.00
_cell.angle_gamma   90.00
#
_symmetry.space_group_name_H-M   'P 1'
#
loop_
_entity.id
_entity.type
_entity.pdbx_description
1 polymer ?
#
loop_
_entity_poly.entity_id
_entity_poly.type
_entity_poly.pdbx_seq_one_letter_code
_entity_poly.pdbx_strand_id
1 'polypeptide(L)'
;MVAQIGYDEIASLLAEMDPAKVLAMKASAALDERVEDLIYKKREEGLTEAENIELEHYLIVNRIVTLAKIRARRNLHALLEQ
;
A
#
# COMPACT_ATOMS: atom_id res chain seq x y z
N MET A 1 -7.10 18.37 -0.90
CA MET A 1 -6.16 17.52 -1.66
C MET A 1 -4.72 17.69 -1.16
N VAL A 2 -4.46 17.45 0.13
CA VAL A 2 -3.08 17.46 0.68
C VAL A 2 -2.61 16.05 0.99
N ALA A 3 -3.50 15.20 1.52
CA ALA A 3 -3.22 13.79 1.78
C ALA A 3 -2.76 13.02 0.52
N GLN A 4 -3.40 13.26 -0.64
CA GLN A 4 -3.03 12.64 -1.91
C GLN A 4 -1.58 12.99 -2.31
N ILE A 5 -1.17 14.25 -2.11
CA ILE A 5 0.18 14.74 -2.42
C ILE A 5 1.20 14.04 -1.51
N GLY A 6 0.92 13.97 -0.20
CA GLY A 6 1.80 13.29 0.74
C GLY A 6 1.98 11.79 0.45
N TYR A 7 0.91 11.10 0.02
CA TYR A 7 1.02 9.69 -0.38
C TYR A 7 1.88 9.50 -1.63
N ASP A 8 1.76 10.42 -2.59
CA ASP A 8 2.56 10.41 -3.80
C ASP A 8 4.04 10.71 -3.52
N GLU A 9 4.36 11.64 -2.63
CA GLU A 9 5.74 11.93 -2.22
C GLU A 9 6.40 10.73 -1.55
N ILE A 10 5.72 10.10 -0.59
CA ILE A 10 6.23 8.90 0.10
C ILE A 10 6.43 7.76 -0.89
N ALA A 11 5.47 7.54 -1.80
CA ALA A 11 5.58 6.49 -2.81
C ALA A 11 6.73 6.74 -3.80
N SER A 12 7.05 7.99 -4.13
CA SER A 12 8.20 8.34 -4.97
C SER A 12 9.51 8.04 -4.25
N LEU A 13 9.64 8.49 -2.99
CA LEU A 13 10.83 8.22 -2.18
C LEU A 13 11.11 6.72 -2.06
N LEU A 14 10.07 5.92 -1.79
CA LEU A 14 10.21 4.46 -1.74
C LEU A 14 10.66 3.87 -3.07
N ALA A 15 10.16 4.39 -4.20
CA ALA A 15 10.50 3.87 -5.53
C ALA A 15 11.94 4.18 -6.00
N GLU A 16 12.60 5.15 -5.38
CA GLU A 16 14.02 5.49 -5.60
C GLU A 16 14.98 4.59 -4.81
N MET A 17 14.46 3.83 -3.82
CA MET A 17 15.23 2.81 -3.13
C MET A 17 15.49 1.59 -4.03
N ASP A 18 16.19 0.59 -3.50
CA ASP A 18 16.43 -0.70 -4.16
C ASP A 18 15.12 -1.31 -4.72
N PRO A 19 14.94 -1.34 -6.06
CA PRO A 19 13.70 -1.77 -6.67
C PRO A 19 13.33 -3.21 -6.32
N ALA A 20 14.31 -4.10 -6.13
CA ALA A 20 14.03 -5.49 -5.76
C ALA A 20 13.42 -5.57 -4.35
N LYS A 21 13.93 -4.77 -3.40
CA LYS A 21 13.39 -4.70 -2.03
C LYS A 21 11.99 -4.08 -2.00
N VAL A 22 11.76 -3.01 -2.77
CA VAL A 22 10.45 -2.36 -2.88
C VAL A 22 9.41 -3.32 -3.46
N LEU A 23 9.77 -4.07 -4.50
CA LEU A 23 8.89 -5.07 -5.12
C LEU A 23 8.59 -6.25 -4.20
N ALA A 24 9.55 -6.63 -3.34
CA ALA A 24 9.40 -7.70 -2.36
C ALA A 24 8.58 -7.32 -1.11
N MET A 25 8.25 -6.04 -0.91
CA MET A 25 7.40 -5.62 0.22
C MET A 25 6.08 -6.38 0.21
N LYS A 26 5.73 -7.02 1.32
CA LYS A 26 4.46 -7.72 1.50
C LYS A 26 3.94 -7.46 2.91
N ALA A 27 2.62 -7.45 3.05
CA ALA A 27 1.99 -7.47 4.36
C ALA A 27 2.39 -8.75 5.10
N SER A 28 2.35 -8.71 6.43
CA SER A 28 2.43 -9.93 7.23
C SER A 28 1.13 -10.73 7.04
N ALA A 29 1.19 -12.06 7.20
CA ALA A 29 0.01 -12.90 7.11
C ALA A 29 -1.10 -12.47 8.09
N ALA A 30 -0.72 -12.08 9.32
CA ALA A 30 -1.67 -11.57 10.31
C ALA A 30 -2.35 -10.26 9.88
N LEU A 31 -1.66 -9.40 9.13
CA LEU A 31 -2.26 -8.16 8.63
C LEU A 31 -3.22 -8.44 7.46
N ASP A 32 -2.84 -9.35 6.56
CA ASP A 32 -3.73 -9.77 5.47
C ASP A 32 -5.02 -10.42 6.01
N GLU A 33 -4.90 -11.35 6.96
CA GLU A 33 -6.03 -12.00 7.62
C GLU A 33 -6.94 -10.97 8.31
N ARG A 34 -6.37 -10.04 9.07
CA ARG A 34 -7.14 -9.00 9.76
C ARG A 34 -7.92 -8.11 8.79
N VAL A 35 -7.34 -7.78 7.64
CA VAL A 35 -8.01 -6.96 6.62
C VAL A 35 -9.13 -7.73 5.94
N GLU A 36 -8.91 -9.00 5.65
CA GLU A 36 -9.95 -9.88 5.09
C GLU A 36 -11.16 -9.96 6.04
N ASP A 37 -10.91 -10.13 7.34
CA ASP A 37 -11.95 -10.12 8.37
C ASP A 37 -12.73 -8.80 8.39
N LEU A 38 -12.03 -7.66 8.35
CA LEU A 38 -12.67 -6.34 8.33
C LEU A 38 -13.50 -6.14 7.06
N ILE A 39 -13.01 -6.59 5.90
CA ILE A 39 -13.74 -6.51 4.63
C ILE A 39 -14.99 -7.41 4.67
N TYR A 40 -14.88 -8.61 5.22
CA TYR A 40 -16.00 -9.52 5.38
C TYR A 40 -17.06 -8.93 6.32
N LYS A 41 -16.64 -8.52 7.52
CA LYS A 41 -17.52 -7.92 8.54
C LYS A 41 -18.22 -6.66 8.02
N LYS A 42 -17.51 -5.81 7.26
CA LYS A 42 -18.10 -4.62 6.64
C LYS A 42 -19.29 -4.93 5.72
N ARG A 43 -19.27 -6.07 5.03
CA ARG A 43 -20.33 -6.49 4.10
C ARG A 43 -21.53 -7.09 4.84
N GLU A 44 -21.28 -7.90 5.85
CA GLU A 44 -22.33 -8.68 6.53
C GLU A 44 -23.00 -7.91 7.67
N GLU A 45 -22.19 -7.27 8.52
CA GLU A 45 -22.63 -6.74 9.82
C GLU A 45 -22.41 -5.23 9.96
N GLY A 46 -21.50 -4.67 9.14
CA GLY A 46 -20.97 -3.32 9.29
C GLY A 46 -19.77 -3.27 10.24
N LEU A 47 -19.04 -2.16 10.20
CA LEU A 47 -17.87 -1.92 11.05
C LEU A 47 -18.19 -0.91 12.14
N THR A 48 -17.60 -1.12 13.31
CA THR A 48 -17.51 -0.06 14.32
C THR A 48 -16.64 1.09 13.83
N GLU A 49 -16.73 2.25 14.46
CA GLU A 49 -15.90 3.41 14.11
C GLU A 49 -14.39 3.08 14.17
N ALA A 50 -13.97 2.37 15.22
CA ALA A 50 -12.58 1.95 15.39
C ALA A 50 -12.12 1.03 14.26
N GLU A 51 -12.97 0.09 13.84
CA GLU A 51 -12.69 -0.83 12.74
C GLU A 51 -12.68 -0.13 11.37
N ASN A 52 -13.51 0.89 11.17
CA ASN A 52 -13.46 1.72 9.96
C ASN A 52 -12.13 2.48 9.90
N ILE A 53 -11.70 3.10 10.99
CA ILE A 53 -10.40 3.80 11.07
C ILE A 53 -9.24 2.83 10.82
N GLU A 54 -9.30 1.62 11.40
CA GLU A 54 -8.32 0.56 11.16
C GLU A 54 -8.22 0.20 9.67
N LEU A 55 -9.36 -0.05 9.02
CA LEU A 55 -9.43 -0.37 7.59
C LEU A 55 -8.96 0.80 6.72
N GLU A 56 -9.30 2.03 7.06
CA GLU A 56 -8.85 3.23 6.34
C GLU A 56 -7.33 3.38 6.39
N HIS A 57 -6.71 3.19 7.56
CA HIS A 57 -5.25 3.21 7.69
C HIS A 57 -4.60 2.13 6.83
N TYR A 58 -5.15 0.91 6.82
CA TYR A 58 -4.64 -0.14 5.95
C TYR A 58 -4.70 0.25 4.46
N LEU A 59 -5.83 0.78 4.00
CA LEU A 59 -6.01 1.18 2.61
C LEU A 59 -5.04 2.29 2.19
N ILE A 60 -4.75 3.23 3.08
CA ILE A 60 -3.76 4.29 2.84
C ILE A 60 -2.36 3.69 2.65
N VAL A 61 -1.91 2.83 3.56
CA VAL A 61 -0.59 2.19 3.47
C VAL A 61 -0.50 1.32 2.21
N ASN A 62 -1.54 0.53 1.92
CA ASN A 62 -1.60 -0.31 0.73
C ASN A 62 -1.47 0.53 -0.55
N ARG A 63 -2.15 1.68 -0.60
CA ARG A 63 -2.06 2.60 -1.75
C ARG A 63 -0.64 3.14 -1.95
N ILE A 64 0.02 3.58 -0.88
CA ILE A 64 1.41 4.08 -0.95
C ILE A 64 2.34 2.99 -1.48
N VAL A 65 2.28 1.78 -0.90
CA VAL A 65 3.13 0.65 -1.32
C VAL A 65 2.84 0.24 -2.76
N THR A 66 1.57 0.24 -3.18
CA THR A 66 1.19 -0.07 -4.56
C THR A 66 1.78 0.94 -5.55
N LEU A 67 1.70 2.24 -5.24
CA LEU A 67 2.30 3.29 -6.08
C LEU A 67 3.82 3.16 -6.13
N ALA A 68 4.47 2.92 -4.99
CA ALA A 68 5.91 2.71 -4.90
C ALA A 68 6.34 1.53 -5.78
N LYS A 69 5.63 0.39 -5.71
CA LYS A 69 5.89 -0.78 -6.57
C LYS A 69 5.72 -0.48 -8.05
N ILE A 70 4.66 0.23 -8.44
CA ILE A 70 4.43 0.61 -9.85
C ILE A 70 5.61 1.45 -10.37
N ARG A 71 6.04 2.44 -9.60
CA ARG A 71 7.16 3.33 -9.96
C ARG A 71 8.50 2.57 -9.98
N ALA A 72 8.76 1.72 -8.98
CA ALA A 72 9.96 0.89 -8.92
C ALA A 72 10.09 -0.07 -10.13
N ARG A 73 8.97 -0.66 -10.60
CA ARG A 73 8.98 -1.45 -11.85
C ARG A 73 9.41 -0.61 -13.05
N ARG A 74 8.87 0.61 -13.18
CA ARG A 74 9.24 1.51 -14.27
C ARG A 74 10.73 1.85 -14.24
N ASN A 75 11.27 2.14 -13.05
CA ASN A 75 12.69 2.42 -12.85
C ASN A 75 13.57 1.22 -13.21
N LEU A 76 13.17 0.01 -12.80
CA LEU A 76 13.88 -1.22 -13.14
C LEU A 76 13.93 -1.47 -14.65
N HIS A 77 12.81 -1.30 -15.36
CA HIS A 77 12.77 -1.44 -16.82
C HIS A 77 13.68 -0.41 -17.51
N ALA A 78 13.68 0.84 -17.06
CA ALA A 78 14.53 1.89 -17.62
C ALA A 78 16.04 1.64 -17.42
N LEU A 79 16.43 0.85 -16.41
CA LEU A 79 17.83 0.45 -16.16
C LEU A 79 18.28 -0.73 -17.03
N LEU A 80 17.35 -1.58 -17.48
CA LEU A 80 17.66 -2.75 -18.32
C LEU A 80 17.73 -2.43 -19.81
N GLU A 81 17.19 -1.27 -20.23
CA GLU A 81 17.22 -0.78 -21.61
C GLU A 81 18.41 0.14 -21.92
N GLN A 82 19.30 0.38 -20.95
CA GLN A 82 20.55 1.15 -21.06
C GLN A 82 21.77 0.23 -21.20
#